data_AF-A0A3C1SQC5-F1
#
_entry.id   AF-A0A3C1SQC5-F1
#
_cell.length_a   1.000
_cell.length_b   1.000
_cell.length_c   1.000
_cell.angle_alpha   90.00
_cell.angle_beta   90.00
_cell.angle_gamma   90.00
#
_symmetry.space_group_name_H-M   'P 1'
#
loop_
_entity.id
_entity.type
_entity.pdbx_description
1 polymer ?
#
loop_
_entity_poly.entity_id
_entity_poly.type
_entity_poly.pdbx_seq_one_letter_code
_entity_poly.pdbx_strand_id
1 'polypeptide(L)'
;DYREKVAGPDDAYALKALRNISMLAQQPLLIPSEEFVPYMRQEIARVYPQKVAYVGQEGIDALIRKGADGARRQRFSTTRAAALIVVLMLAFGHGCGADPLYPWINKTLRDEAITEQEARAKRLEKKALTWLEHVLDYFEKGA
;
A
#
# COMPACT_ATOMS: atom_id res chain seq x y z
N ASP A 1 -16.21 4.42 16.54
CA ASP A 1 -16.91 4.27 15.24
C ASP A 1 -15.98 3.94 14.07
N TYR A 2 -15.03 4.80 13.65
CA TYR A 2 -14.10 4.50 12.54
C TYR A 2 -13.27 3.22 12.73
N ARG A 3 -12.53 3.12 13.85
CA ARG A 3 -11.61 2.01 14.10
C ARG A 3 -12.33 0.66 14.07
N GLU A 4 -13.48 0.57 14.73
CA GLU A 4 -14.28 -0.65 14.77
C GLU A 4 -14.84 -1.03 13.38
N LYS A 5 -15.34 -0.05 12.61
CA LYS A 5 -15.87 -0.30 11.26
C LYS A 5 -14.80 -0.70 10.24
N VAL A 6 -13.61 -0.10 10.35
CA VAL A 6 -12.54 -0.26 9.35
C VAL A 6 -11.54 -1.32 9.78
N ALA A 7 -10.96 -1.21 10.97
CA ALA A 7 -9.99 -2.17 11.47
C ALA A 7 -10.65 -3.44 12.04
N GLY A 8 -11.91 -3.36 12.48
CA GLY A 8 -12.62 -4.50 13.09
C GLY A 8 -12.34 -4.65 14.58
N PRO A 9 -13.03 -5.58 15.25
CA PRO A 9 -12.71 -5.97 16.63
C PRO A 9 -11.28 -6.50 16.67
N ASP A 10 -10.49 -6.04 17.65
CA ASP A 10 -9.07 -6.37 17.82
C ASP A 10 -8.24 -6.27 16.53
N ASP A 11 -8.57 -5.28 15.68
CA ASP A 11 -7.93 -5.02 14.39
C ASP A 11 -8.02 -6.19 13.37
N ALA A 12 -8.95 -7.14 13.55
CA ALA A 12 -9.06 -8.35 12.75
C ALA A 12 -9.23 -8.09 11.23
N TYR A 13 -9.96 -7.05 10.84
CA TYR A 13 -10.13 -6.70 9.42
C TYR A 13 -8.86 -6.09 8.84
N ALA A 14 -8.18 -5.23 9.60
CA ALA A 14 -6.90 -4.66 9.18
C ALA A 14 -5.84 -5.75 9.01
N LEU A 15 -5.73 -6.68 9.97
CA LEU A 15 -4.80 -7.81 9.91
C LEU A 15 -5.11 -8.75 8.73
N LYS A 16 -6.40 -9.04 8.49
CA LYS A 16 -6.81 -9.80 7.29
C LYS A 16 -6.45 -9.07 6.01
N ALA A 17 -6.64 -7.76 5.93
CA ALA A 17 -6.25 -6.96 4.77
C ALA A 17 -4.72 -6.98 4.55
N LEU A 18 -3.93 -6.90 5.61
CA LEU A 18 -2.46 -7.03 5.53
C LEU A 18 -2.04 -8.41 4.98
N ARG A 19 -2.68 -9.50 5.41
CA ARG A 19 -2.46 -10.84 4.82
C ARG A 19 -2.79 -10.88 3.33
N ASN A 20 -3.96 -10.34 2.95
CA ASN A 20 -4.37 -10.28 1.55
C ASN A 20 -3.41 -9.45 0.70
N ILE A 21 -2.91 -8.32 1.23
CA ILE A 21 -1.89 -7.48 0.58
C ILE A 21 -0.59 -8.26 0.40
N SER A 22 -0.17 -9.05 1.39
CA SER A 22 1.02 -9.92 1.27
C SER A 22 0.88 -10.90 0.12
N MET A 23 -0.28 -11.56 0.00
CA MET A 23 -0.57 -12.49 -1.10
C MET A 23 -0.60 -11.77 -2.46
N LEU A 24 -1.21 -10.58 -2.54
CA LEU A 24 -1.22 -9.77 -3.75
C LEU A 24 0.19 -9.38 -4.20
N ALA A 25 1.05 -8.99 -3.25
CA ALA A 25 2.42 -8.57 -3.54
C ALA A 25 3.30 -9.70 -4.10
N GLN A 26 2.99 -10.95 -3.77
CA GLN A 26 3.68 -12.14 -4.31
C GLN A 26 3.30 -12.44 -5.76
N GLN A 27 2.20 -11.85 -6.27
CA GLN A 27 1.77 -12.07 -7.65
C GLN A 27 2.49 -11.11 -8.63
N PRO A 28 2.78 -11.56 -9.86
CA PRO A 28 3.19 -10.66 -10.93
C PRO A 28 2.08 -9.66 -11.22
N LEU A 29 2.45 -8.38 -11.35
CA LEU A 29 1.53 -7.34 -11.76
C LEU A 29 1.85 -6.93 -13.19
N LEU A 30 1.05 -7.42 -14.14
CA LEU A 30 1.16 -7.11 -15.57
C LEU A 30 -0.15 -6.49 -16.03
N ILE A 31 -0.23 -5.17 -15.89
CA ILE A 31 -1.41 -4.40 -16.29
C ILE A 31 -0.99 -3.23 -17.18
N PRO A 32 -1.71 -2.97 -18.29
CA PRO A 32 -1.58 -1.72 -19.03
C PRO A 32 -1.89 -0.52 -18.14
N SER A 33 -1.21 0.61 -18.38
CA SER A 33 -1.40 1.83 -17.58
C SER A 33 -2.83 2.38 -17.63
N GLU A 34 -3.52 2.20 -18.76
CA GLU A 34 -4.92 2.63 -18.97
C GLU A 34 -5.90 1.86 -18.07
N GLU A 35 -5.59 0.60 -17.76
CA GLU A 35 -6.39 -0.29 -16.90
C GLU A 35 -5.98 -0.19 -15.42
N PHE A 36 -5.03 0.68 -15.08
CA PHE A 36 -4.48 0.74 -13.72
C PHE A 36 -5.53 1.08 -12.67
N VAL A 37 -6.34 2.11 -12.89
CA VAL A 37 -7.37 2.54 -11.94
C VAL A 37 -8.46 1.47 -11.75
N PRO A 38 -9.12 0.95 -12.80
CA PRO A 38 -10.15 -0.07 -12.62
C PRO A 38 -9.58 -1.35 -11.99
N TYR A 39 -8.37 -1.77 -12.37
CA TYR A 39 -7.69 -2.92 -11.75
C TYR A 39 -7.45 -2.69 -10.26
N MET A 40 -6.83 -1.58 -9.88
CA MET A 40 -6.53 -1.30 -8.47
C MET A 40 -7.82 -1.15 -7.64
N ARG A 41 -8.89 -0.62 -8.21
CA ARG A 41 -10.20 -0.56 -7.53
C ARG A 41 -10.71 -1.96 -7.19
N GLN A 42 -10.63 -2.89 -8.14
CA GLN A 42 -11.05 -4.28 -7.94
C GLN A 42 -10.20 -4.96 -6.86
N GLU A 43 -8.88 -4.81 -6.92
CA GLU A 43 -7.98 -5.42 -5.95
C GLU A 43 -8.17 -4.84 -4.55
N ILE A 44 -8.33 -3.52 -4.40
CA ILE A 44 -8.60 -2.90 -3.09
C ILE A 44 -9.92 -3.40 -2.50
N ALA A 45 -10.97 -3.53 -3.31
CA ALA A 45 -12.26 -4.08 -2.86
C ALA A 45 -12.13 -5.55 -2.41
N ARG A 46 -11.27 -6.34 -3.07
CA ARG A 46 -10.98 -7.73 -2.68
C ARG A 46 -10.17 -7.79 -1.39
N VAL A 47 -9.12 -6.97 -1.26
CA VAL A 47 -8.19 -7.07 -0.13
C VAL A 47 -8.73 -6.43 1.15
N TYR A 48 -9.49 -5.34 1.06
CA TYR A 48 -9.95 -4.56 2.22
C TYR A 48 -11.39 -4.02 2.05
N PRO A 49 -12.39 -4.91 1.91
CA PRO A 49 -13.77 -4.51 1.61
C PRO A 49 -14.39 -3.58 2.65
N GLN A 50 -14.02 -3.73 3.93
CA GLN A 50 -14.54 -2.89 5.02
C GLN A 50 -14.09 -1.43 4.88
N LYS A 51 -12.84 -1.21 4.46
CA LYS A 51 -12.34 0.14 4.19
C LYS A 51 -13.03 0.75 2.98
N VAL A 52 -13.30 -0.03 1.94
CA VAL A 52 -14.08 0.42 0.77
C VAL A 52 -15.51 0.78 1.17
N ALA A 53 -16.17 -0.04 1.98
CA ALA A 53 -17.53 0.22 2.45
C ALA A 53 -17.62 1.51 3.29
N TYR A 54 -16.60 1.80 4.10
CA TYR A 54 -16.55 3.00 4.92
C TYR A 54 -16.18 4.27 4.12
N VAL A 55 -15.16 4.18 3.26
CA VAL A 55 -14.61 5.33 2.51
C VAL A 55 -15.45 5.67 1.28
N GLY A 56 -16.11 4.67 0.68
CA GLY A 56 -16.84 4.81 -0.57
C GLY A 56 -15.95 4.78 -1.81
N GLN A 57 -16.55 4.51 -2.97
CA GLN A 57 -15.83 4.36 -4.25
C GLN A 57 -15.07 5.63 -4.64
N GLU A 58 -15.66 6.81 -4.45
CA GLU A 58 -15.00 8.08 -4.78
C GLU A 58 -13.73 8.31 -3.96
N GLY A 59 -13.75 7.97 -2.67
CA GLY A 59 -12.57 8.09 -1.82
C GLY A 59 -11.47 7.07 -2.18
N ILE A 60 -11.85 5.85 -2.60
CA ILE A 60 -10.91 4.86 -3.11
C ILE A 60 -10.29 5.32 -4.44
N ASP A 61 -11.09 5.86 -5.36
CA ASP A 61 -10.59 6.43 -6.61
C ASP A 61 -9.62 7.60 -6.37
N ALA A 62 -9.95 8.47 -5.43
CA ALA A 62 -9.08 9.57 -5.02
C ALA A 62 -7.76 9.06 -4.43
N LEU A 63 -7.80 8.00 -3.61
CA LEU A 63 -6.61 7.35 -3.06
C LEU A 63 -5.71 6.77 -4.18
N ILE A 64 -6.30 6.04 -5.14
CA ILE A 64 -5.59 5.43 -6.27
C ILE A 64 -4.91 6.51 -7.11
N ARG A 65 -5.65 7.57 -7.49
CA ARG A 65 -5.10 8.70 -8.26
C ARG A 65 -3.97 9.38 -7.50
N LYS A 66 -4.16 9.68 -6.21
CA LYS A 66 -3.13 10.29 -5.36
C LYS A 66 -1.87 9.43 -5.26
N GLY A 67 -2.02 8.10 -5.18
CA GLY A 67 -0.91 7.17 -5.17
C GLY A 67 -0.17 7.12 -6.50
N ALA A 68 -0.89 7.07 -7.63
CA ALA A 68 -0.32 7.14 -8.97
C ALA A 68 0.46 8.46 -9.18
N ASP A 69 -0.10 9.58 -8.75
CA ASP A 69 0.57 10.89 -8.80
C ASP A 69 1.83 10.91 -7.92
N GLY A 70 1.77 10.25 -6.75
CA GLY A 70 2.91 10.06 -5.87
C GLY A 70 4.04 9.29 -6.55
N ALA A 71 3.73 8.19 -7.22
CA ALA A 71 4.70 7.41 -7.99
C ALA A 71 5.30 8.22 -9.15
N ARG A 72 4.49 9.02 -9.86
CA ARG A 72 4.99 9.92 -10.92
C ARG A 72 5.94 10.99 -10.38
N ARG A 73 5.66 11.57 -9.21
CA ARG A 73 6.59 12.50 -8.54
C ARG A 73 7.93 11.86 -8.18
N GLN A 74 7.91 10.55 -7.88
CA GLN A 74 9.12 9.76 -7.65
C GLN A 74 9.80 9.29 -8.94
N ARG A 75 9.22 9.60 -10.11
CA ARG A 75 9.66 9.18 -11.45
C ARG A 75 9.72 7.66 -11.60
N PHE A 76 8.82 6.95 -10.92
CA PHE A 76 8.62 5.51 -11.17
C PHE A 76 7.91 5.31 -12.52
N SER A 77 8.38 4.35 -13.31
CA SER A 77 7.90 4.11 -14.66
C SER A 77 7.02 2.87 -14.78
N THR A 78 6.98 2.02 -13.75
CA THR A 78 6.23 0.77 -13.75
C THR A 78 4.89 0.88 -13.02
N THR A 79 3.88 0.16 -13.51
CA THR A 79 2.58 0.03 -12.83
C THR A 79 2.72 -0.67 -11.48
N ARG A 80 3.70 -1.58 -11.32
CA ARG A 80 4.03 -2.19 -10.02
C ARG A 80 4.50 -1.16 -9.00
N ALA A 81 5.39 -0.25 -9.38
CA ALA A 81 5.83 0.80 -8.47
C ALA A 81 4.70 1.80 -8.13
N ALA A 82 3.79 2.07 -9.07
CA ALA A 82 2.58 2.85 -8.77
C ALA A 82 1.64 2.14 -7.80
N ALA A 83 1.37 0.83 -8.02
CA ALA A 83 0.56 0.01 -7.13
C ALA A 83 1.15 -0.04 -5.71
N LEU A 84 2.48 -0.15 -5.59
CA LEU A 84 3.17 -0.08 -4.30
C LEU A 84 2.82 1.20 -3.54
N ILE A 85 2.87 2.38 -4.18
CA ILE A 85 2.50 3.63 -3.50
C ILE A 85 1.04 3.63 -3.05
N VAL A 86 0.12 3.14 -3.90
CA VAL A 86 -1.30 3.03 -3.56
C VAL A 86 -1.50 2.11 -2.35
N VAL A 87 -0.84 0.95 -2.33
CA VAL A 87 -0.93 -0.03 -1.24
C VAL A 87 -0.34 0.53 0.05
N LEU A 88 0.80 1.23 0.00
CA LEU A 88 1.37 1.91 1.17
C LEU A 88 0.40 2.96 1.73
N MET A 89 -0.23 3.76 0.86
CA MET A 89 -1.25 4.73 1.29
C MET A 89 -2.52 4.06 1.84
N LEU A 90 -2.89 2.90 1.33
CA LEU A 90 -4.01 2.11 1.85
C LEU A 90 -3.72 1.56 3.24
N ALA A 91 -2.52 1.01 3.46
CA ALA A 91 -2.12 0.39 4.73
C ALA A 91 -1.81 1.42 5.82
N PHE A 92 -1.05 2.46 5.48
CA PHE A 92 -0.47 3.41 6.43
C PHE A 92 -1.16 4.77 6.44
N GLY A 93 -2.15 4.98 5.56
CA GLY A 93 -2.78 6.27 5.34
C GLY A 93 -2.08 7.09 4.26
N HIS A 94 -2.82 8.00 3.62
CA HIS A 94 -2.35 8.75 2.44
C HIS A 94 -1.16 9.69 2.71
N GLY A 95 -0.80 9.90 3.98
CA GLY A 95 0.31 10.75 4.43
C GLY A 95 1.58 9.98 4.76
N CYS A 96 1.61 8.66 4.54
CA CYS A 96 2.69 7.76 5.00
C CYS A 96 4.10 8.16 4.55
N GLY A 97 4.24 8.91 3.44
CA GLY A 97 5.53 9.44 2.97
C GLY A 97 6.13 10.55 3.83
N ALA A 98 5.38 11.13 4.77
CA ALA A 98 5.86 12.13 5.72
C ALA A 98 5.50 11.77 7.18
N ASP A 99 4.98 10.56 7.40
CA ASP A 99 4.51 10.12 8.71
C ASP A 99 5.71 9.77 9.64
N PRO A 100 5.82 10.39 10.82
CA PRO A 100 6.86 10.08 11.80
C PRO A 100 6.85 8.62 12.29
N LEU A 101 5.72 7.91 12.21
CA LEU A 101 5.62 6.49 12.58
C LEU A 101 6.28 5.57 11.55
N TYR A 102 6.42 6.02 10.31
CA TYR A 102 6.99 5.24 9.20
C TYR A 102 8.16 5.97 8.53
N PRO A 103 9.21 6.34 9.28
CA PRO A 103 10.31 7.16 8.76
C PRO A 103 11.08 6.45 7.65
N TRP A 104 11.03 5.11 7.60
CA TRP A 104 11.68 4.31 6.57
C TRP A 104 11.10 4.56 5.17
N ILE A 105 9.83 4.94 5.04
CA ILE A 105 9.19 5.25 3.75
C ILE A 105 9.85 6.49 3.17
N ASN A 106 9.81 7.60 3.92
CA ASN A 106 10.39 8.88 3.48
C ASN A 106 11.90 8.74 3.23
N LYS A 107 12.62 8.10 4.16
CA LYS A 107 14.07 7.88 4.04
C LYS A 107 14.42 7.13 2.77
N THR A 108 13.64 6.12 2.39
CA THR A 108 13.89 5.39 1.12
C THR A 108 13.49 6.18 -0.11
N LEU A 109 12.40 6.94 -0.07
CA LEU A 109 11.98 7.79 -1.19
C LEU A 109 12.98 8.94 -1.47
N ARG A 110 13.69 9.42 -0.44
CA ARG A 110 14.67 10.51 -0.54
C ARG A 110 16.12 10.03 -0.52
N ASP A 111 16.37 8.73 -0.64
CA ASP A 111 17.72 8.18 -0.59
C ASP A 111 18.48 8.53 -1.89
N GLU A 112 19.34 9.54 -1.81
CA GLU A 112 20.16 10.02 -2.94
C GLU A 112 21.25 9.02 -3.35
N ALA A 113 21.62 8.08 -2.47
CA ALA A 113 22.55 7.01 -2.83
C ALA A 113 21.92 6.01 -3.81
N ILE A 114 20.58 5.99 -3.93
CA ILE A 114 19.87 5.18 -4.93
C ILE A 114 19.59 6.05 -6.15
N THR A 115 20.48 5.99 -7.13
CA THR A 115 20.41 6.80 -8.35
C THR A 115 19.28 6.37 -9.27
N GLU A 116 19.06 5.06 -9.39
CA GLU A 116 18.04 4.46 -10.25
C GLU A 116 16.66 4.45 -9.59
N GLN A 117 15.66 5.04 -10.23
CA GLN A 117 14.31 5.18 -9.68
C GLN A 117 13.64 3.83 -9.44
N GLU A 118 13.81 2.88 -10.37
CA GLU A 118 13.25 1.53 -10.20
C GLU A 118 13.97 0.72 -9.12
N ALA A 119 15.27 0.96 -8.90
CA ALA A 119 15.97 0.36 -7.77
C ALA A 119 15.42 0.90 -6.44
N ARG A 120 15.03 2.18 -6.40
CA ARG A 120 14.38 2.79 -5.23
C ARG A 120 13.01 2.19 -4.97
N ALA A 121 12.19 1.99 -6.01
CA ALA A 121 10.90 1.31 -5.89
C ALA A 121 11.06 -0.12 -5.35
N LYS A 122 12.00 -0.91 -5.89
CA LYS A 122 12.31 -2.26 -5.41
C LYS A 122 12.81 -2.25 -3.95
N ARG A 123 13.64 -1.29 -3.57
CA ARG A 123 14.10 -1.14 -2.19
C ARG A 123 12.95 -0.82 -1.23
N LEU A 124 12.03 0.04 -1.66
CA LEU A 124 10.83 0.38 -0.90
C LEU A 124 9.90 -0.83 -0.75
N GLU A 125 9.66 -1.57 -1.83
CA GLU A 125 8.87 -2.79 -1.83
C GLU A 125 9.44 -3.82 -0.87
N LYS A 126 10.76 -4.09 -0.94
CA LYS A 126 11.43 -5.02 -0.04
C LYS A 126 11.24 -4.62 1.44
N LYS A 127 11.37 -3.33 1.76
CA LYS A 127 11.14 -2.85 3.13
C LYS A 127 9.69 -2.99 3.57
N ALA A 128 8.73 -2.72 2.67
CA ALA A 128 7.32 -2.89 2.95
C ALA A 128 6.97 -4.35 3.24
N LEU A 129 7.51 -5.29 2.45
CA LEU A 129 7.34 -6.72 2.67
C LEU A 129 7.97 -7.19 3.99
N THR A 130 9.20 -6.78 4.30
CA THR A 130 9.83 -7.11 5.60
C THR A 130 9.02 -6.56 6.78
N TRP A 131 8.49 -5.34 6.66
CA TRP A 131 7.60 -4.79 7.69
C TRP A 131 6.32 -5.62 7.83
N LEU A 132 5.71 -6.00 6.70
CA LEU A 132 4.48 -6.78 6.67
C LEU A 132 4.65 -8.16 7.28
N GLU A 133 5.72 -8.86 6.93
CA GLU A 133 6.12 -10.13 7.52
C GLU A 133 6.26 -10.00 9.04
N HIS A 134 7.02 -9.01 9.52
CA HIS A 134 7.23 -8.82 10.95
C HIS A 134 5.93 -8.57 11.73
N VAL A 135 5.03 -7.76 11.16
CA VAL A 135 3.74 -7.46 11.78
C VAL A 135 2.84 -8.68 11.83
N LEU A 136 2.70 -9.41 10.71
CA LEU A 136 1.89 -10.62 10.66
C LEU A 136 2.42 -11.68 11.63
N ASP A 137 3.74 -11.87 11.68
CA ASP A 137 4.40 -12.78 12.63
C ASP A 137 4.12 -12.40 14.09
N TYR A 138 4.20 -11.11 14.43
CA TYR A 138 3.95 -10.63 15.78
C TYR A 138 2.52 -10.95 16.22
N PHE A 139 1.53 -10.70 15.37
CA PHE A 139 0.13 -10.97 15.69
C PHE A 139 -0.25 -12.46 15.63
N GLU A 140 0.49 -13.29 14.89
CA GLU A 140 0.26 -14.74 14.84
C GLU A 140 0.84 -15.48 16.06
N LYS A 141 1.90 -14.94 16.67
CA LYS A 141 2.53 -15.53 17.87
C LYS A 141 1.81 -15.19 19.17
N GLY A 142 0.71 -14.44 19.10
CA GLY A 142 -0.02 -13.92 20.26
C GLY A 142 0.69 -12.68 20.80
N ALA A 143 0.05 -11.52 20.64
CA ALA A 143 0.51 -10.24 21.18
C ALA A 143 0.49 -10.21 22.71
#